data_AF-A0A383AYZ6-F1
#
_entry.id   AF-A0A383AYZ6-F1
#
_cell.length_a   1.000
_cell.length_b   1.000
_cell.length_c   1.000
_cell.angle_alpha   90.00
_cell.angle_beta   90.00
_cell.angle_gamma   90.00
#
_symmetry.space_group_name_H-M   'P 1'
#
loop_
_entity.id
_entity.type
_entity.pdbx_description
1 polymer ?
#
loop_
_entity_poly.entity_id
_entity_poly.type
_entity_poly.pdbx_seq_one_letter_code
_entity_poly.pdbx_strand_id
1 'polypeptide(L)'
;MLMTEKKQKKTAKIHYVDNQKFLEEMIVYKGKCKDAKSRGEQEPPISEYVGECFMKIAQRLSFRPNFINYAFREDMISDGIENCVQYIRNFDPEKSKNPFAYFTQIIYFAFIRRIQKEKKQLYIKYKTMDTFGTLNDNVEVSEHDKAHYDYNTLSPDQKANMYDFIKNFEETKKRKSIKKEPPKSKLEMYMGV
;
A
#
# COMPACT_ATOMS: atom_id res chain seq x y z
N MET A 1 57.18 6.90 15.19
CA MET A 1 56.62 6.38 13.93
C MET A 1 55.13 6.13 14.16
N LEU A 2 54.26 7.06 13.77
CA LEU A 2 52.81 6.92 13.95
C LEU A 2 52.25 6.19 12.72
N MET A 3 51.85 4.93 12.90
CA MET A 3 51.10 4.20 11.87
C MET A 3 49.63 4.61 11.93
N THR A 4 49.17 5.28 10.89
CA THR A 4 47.75 5.59 10.68
C THR A 4 47.07 4.41 9.99
N GLU A 5 46.18 3.73 10.72
CA GLU A 5 45.35 2.65 10.17
C GLU A 5 44.38 3.22 9.13
N LYS A 6 44.55 2.82 7.86
CA LYS A 6 43.62 3.14 6.77
C LYS A 6 42.34 2.32 6.94
N LYS A 7 41.25 2.98 7.33
CA LYS A 7 39.90 2.41 7.41
C LYS A 7 39.49 1.85 6.03
N GLN A 8 39.23 0.55 5.96
CA GLN A 8 38.88 -0.16 4.73
C GLN A 8 37.57 0.40 4.14
N LYS A 9 37.62 0.85 2.88
CA LYS A 9 36.47 1.44 2.16
C LYS A 9 35.44 0.33 1.92
N LYS A 10 34.29 0.38 2.59
CA LYS A 10 33.16 -0.54 2.33
C LYS A 10 32.82 -0.49 0.84
N THR A 11 32.92 -1.61 0.15
CA THR A 11 32.43 -1.76 -1.23
C THR A 11 30.96 -1.37 -1.26
N ALA A 12 30.61 -0.43 -2.14
CA ALA A 12 29.24 -0.02 -2.33
C ALA A 12 28.42 -1.26 -2.73
N LYS A 13 27.41 -1.62 -1.93
CA LYS A 13 26.51 -2.72 -2.29
C LYS A 13 25.87 -2.37 -3.62
N ILE A 14 26.16 -3.17 -4.65
CA ILE A 14 25.52 -3.04 -5.96
C ILE A 14 24.02 -3.18 -5.71
N HIS A 15 23.30 -2.10 -6.02
CA HIS A 15 21.87 -2.05 -5.84
C HIS A 15 21.23 -2.76 -7.04
N TYR A 16 20.16 -3.53 -6.80
CA TYR A 16 19.46 -4.34 -7.81
C TYR A 16 18.73 -3.52 -8.89
N VAL A 17 18.78 -2.19 -8.74
CA VAL A 17 18.35 -1.16 -9.70
C VAL A 17 19.49 -0.17 -9.77
N ASP A 18 19.96 0.14 -10.99
CA ASP A 18 20.91 1.21 -11.21
C ASP A 18 20.18 2.56 -11.15
N ASN A 19 20.35 3.24 -10.01
CA ASN A 19 19.68 4.50 -9.74
C ASN A 19 20.19 5.65 -10.63
N GLN A 20 21.43 5.60 -11.11
CA GLN A 20 21.96 6.63 -12.00
C GLN A 20 21.29 6.53 -13.37
N LYS A 21 21.30 5.34 -13.97
CA LYS A 21 20.57 5.08 -15.22
C LYS A 21 19.08 5.37 -15.07
N PHE A 22 18.50 5.06 -13.91
CA PHE A 22 17.09 5.38 -13.65
C PHE A 22 16.83 6.88 -13.63
N LEU A 23 17.71 7.68 -13.04
CA LEU A 23 17.57 9.15 -13.07
C LEU A 23 17.69 9.70 -14.50
N GLU A 24 18.67 9.21 -15.27
CA GLU A 24 18.88 9.62 -16.66
C GLU A 24 17.63 9.37 -17.52
N GLU A 25 17.07 8.17 -17.44
CA GLU A 25 15.83 7.79 -18.14
C GLU A 25 14.63 8.66 -17.73
N MET A 26 14.52 9.00 -16.43
CA MET A 26 13.46 9.87 -15.93
C MET A 26 13.60 11.31 -16.45
N ILE A 27 14.83 11.82 -16.62
CA ILE A 27 15.10 13.13 -17.22
C ILE A 27 14.70 13.12 -18.70
N VAL A 28 15.11 12.08 -19.43
CA VAL A 28 14.77 11.89 -20.85
C VAL A 28 13.25 11.81 -21.03
N TYR A 29 12.57 10.99 -20.23
CA TYR A 29 11.11 10.88 -20.26
C TYR A 29 10.42 12.22 -20.01
N LYS A 30 10.86 12.97 -19.00
CA LYS A 30 10.32 14.30 -18.69
C LYS A 30 10.52 15.29 -19.85
N GLY A 31 11.66 15.23 -20.53
CA GLY A 31 11.91 16.00 -21.76
C GLY A 31 10.91 15.65 -22.86
N LYS A 32 10.78 14.35 -23.19
CA LYS A 32 9.82 13.86 -24.19
C LYS A 32 8.37 14.26 -23.88
N CYS A 33 7.97 14.24 -22.60
CA CYS A 33 6.63 14.70 -22.20
C CYS A 33 6.43 16.20 -22.42
N LYS A 34 7.44 17.03 -22.18
CA LYS A 34 7.37 18.47 -22.45
C LYS A 34 7.22 18.74 -23.95
N ASP A 35 7.99 18.03 -24.77
CA ASP A 35 7.96 18.17 -26.23
C ASP A 35 6.62 17.68 -26.82
N ALA A 36 6.11 16.54 -26.37
CA ALA A 36 4.78 16.08 -26.78
C ALA A 36 3.69 17.08 -26.40
N LYS A 37 3.77 17.67 -25.20
CA LYS A 37 2.83 18.69 -24.73
C LYS A 37 2.89 19.97 -25.57
N SER A 38 4.08 20.42 -25.99
CA SER A 38 4.19 21.61 -26.84
C SER A 38 3.67 21.38 -28.26
N ARG A 39 3.69 20.14 -28.74
CA ARG A 39 3.14 19.72 -30.04
C ARG A 39 1.66 19.29 -30.00
N GLY A 40 1.04 19.21 -28.82
CA GLY A 40 -0.33 18.71 -28.67
C GLY A 40 -0.48 17.21 -28.97
N GLU A 41 0.62 16.46 -28.86
CA GLU A 41 0.68 15.02 -29.13
C GLU A 41 0.33 14.18 -27.89
N GLN A 42 0.06 12.90 -28.12
CA GLN A 42 -0.08 11.93 -27.05
C GLN A 42 1.24 11.77 -26.28
N GLU A 43 1.09 11.47 -25.01
CA GLU A 43 2.18 11.25 -24.08
C GLU A 43 3.06 10.09 -24.53
N PRO A 44 4.39 10.23 -24.44
CA PRO A 44 5.30 9.16 -24.81
C PRO A 44 5.12 7.97 -23.85
N PRO A 45 5.27 6.73 -24.34
CA PRO A 45 5.32 5.57 -23.48
C PRO A 45 6.55 5.64 -22.54
N ILE A 46 6.41 5.04 -21.37
CA ILE A 46 7.54 4.83 -20.46
C ILE A 46 8.56 3.86 -21.09
N SER A 47 9.85 4.04 -20.80
CA SER A 47 10.85 3.10 -21.31
C SER A 47 10.77 1.76 -20.59
N GLU A 48 11.12 0.68 -21.30
CA GLU A 48 11.12 -0.68 -20.76
C GLU A 48 11.95 -0.79 -19.48
N TYR A 49 13.10 -0.11 -19.46
CA TYR A 49 13.98 -0.07 -18.29
C TYR A 49 13.29 0.56 -17.06
N VAL A 50 12.52 1.62 -17.25
CA VAL A 50 11.76 2.24 -16.15
C VAL A 50 10.69 1.30 -15.62
N GLY A 51 9.97 0.61 -16.53
CA GLY A 51 9.01 -0.43 -16.16
C GLY A 51 9.65 -1.57 -15.37
N GLU A 52 10.79 -2.09 -15.84
CA GLU A 52 11.58 -3.11 -15.17
C GLU A 52 12.02 -2.66 -13.76
N CYS A 53 12.41 -1.39 -13.61
CA CYS A 53 12.75 -0.82 -12.31
C CYS A 53 11.54 -0.84 -11.36
N PHE A 54 10.35 -0.42 -11.80
CA PHE A 54 9.14 -0.48 -10.97
C PHE A 54 8.83 -1.92 -10.52
N MET A 55 8.90 -2.89 -11.44
CA MET A 55 8.67 -4.29 -11.14
C MET A 55 9.65 -4.82 -10.10
N LYS A 56 10.95 -4.57 -10.28
CA LYS A 56 12.00 -4.99 -9.34
C LYS A 56 11.80 -4.39 -7.95
N ILE A 57 11.48 -3.10 -7.87
CA ILE A 57 11.25 -2.41 -6.59
C ILE A 57 10.04 -3.01 -5.88
N ALA A 58 8.91 -3.18 -6.60
CA ALA A 58 7.68 -3.71 -6.03
C ALA A 58 7.84 -5.15 -5.54
N GLN A 59 8.42 -6.03 -6.36
CA GLN A 59 8.69 -7.41 -5.99
C GLN A 59 9.57 -7.50 -4.74
N ARG A 60 10.71 -6.78 -4.71
CA ARG A 60 11.61 -6.82 -3.56
C ARG A 60 10.95 -6.24 -2.30
N LEU A 61 10.17 -5.17 -2.43
CA LEU A 61 9.45 -4.58 -1.29
C LEU A 61 8.41 -5.56 -0.72
N SER A 62 7.78 -6.37 -1.57
CA SER A 62 6.77 -7.37 -1.16
C SER A 62 7.31 -8.44 -0.21
N PHE A 63 8.62 -8.73 -0.26
CA PHE A 63 9.28 -9.69 0.63
C PHE A 63 9.66 -9.12 2.00
N ARG A 64 9.38 -7.83 2.27
CA ARG A 64 9.60 -7.28 3.62
C ARG A 64 8.69 -8.00 4.62
N PRO A 65 9.13 -8.23 5.87
CA PRO A 65 8.32 -8.90 6.90
C PRO A 65 6.91 -8.30 7.08
N ASN A 66 6.79 -6.98 6.87
CA ASN A 66 5.51 -6.27 6.96
C ASN A 66 4.50 -6.65 5.87
N PHE A 67 4.95 -7.23 4.75
CA PHE A 67 4.14 -7.46 3.55
C PHE A 67 4.12 -8.91 3.07
N ILE A 68 5.12 -9.71 3.44
CA ILE A 68 5.32 -11.06 2.89
C ILE A 68 4.17 -12.04 3.17
N ASN A 69 3.47 -11.88 4.30
CA ASN A 69 2.46 -12.83 4.78
C ASN A 69 1.02 -12.52 4.33
N TYR A 70 0.81 -11.54 3.45
CA TYR A 70 -0.53 -11.29 2.91
C TYR A 70 -0.80 -12.19 1.70
N ALA A 71 -1.96 -12.87 1.70
CA ALA A 71 -2.37 -13.74 0.59
C ALA A 71 -2.54 -12.99 -0.74
N PHE A 72 -2.87 -11.70 -0.69
CA PHE A 72 -3.06 -10.80 -1.84
C PHE A 72 -1.77 -10.05 -2.22
N ARG A 73 -0.59 -10.67 -2.05
CA ARG A 73 0.70 -10.01 -2.31
C ARG A 73 0.89 -9.59 -3.77
N GLU A 74 0.44 -10.40 -4.72
CA GLU A 74 0.51 -10.10 -6.15
C GLU A 74 -0.39 -8.91 -6.54
N ASP A 75 -1.54 -8.78 -5.88
CA ASP A 75 -2.40 -7.61 -6.04
C ASP A 75 -1.74 -6.34 -5.50
N MET A 76 -1.05 -6.43 -4.36
CA MET A 76 -0.29 -5.29 -3.84
C MET A 76 0.78 -4.84 -4.84
N ILE A 77 1.52 -5.79 -5.43
CA ILE A 77 2.55 -5.52 -6.45
C ILE A 77 1.93 -4.80 -7.65
N SER A 78 0.80 -5.31 -8.16
CA SER A 78 0.06 -4.71 -9.27
C SER A 78 -0.38 -3.28 -8.97
N ASP A 79 -1.04 -3.05 -7.83
CA ASP A 79 -1.45 -1.71 -7.38
C ASP A 79 -0.23 -0.78 -7.24
N GLY A 80 0.91 -1.29 -6.76
CA GLY A 80 2.16 -0.55 -6.64
C GLY A 80 2.70 -0.06 -7.98
N ILE A 81 2.77 -0.94 -8.97
CA ILE A 81 3.24 -0.62 -10.33
C ILE A 81 2.30 0.37 -11.00
N GLU A 82 0.98 0.16 -10.91
CA GLU A 82 -0.02 1.08 -11.45
C GLU A 82 0.17 2.50 -10.89
N ASN A 83 0.36 2.61 -9.58
CA ASN A 83 0.60 3.90 -8.92
C ASN A 83 1.93 4.55 -9.38
N CYS A 84 2.98 3.77 -9.64
CA CYS A 84 4.22 4.30 -10.22
C CYS A 84 3.96 4.92 -11.60
N VAL A 85 3.21 4.23 -12.47
CA VAL A 85 2.87 4.73 -13.81
C VAL A 85 2.00 5.97 -13.72
N GLN A 86 0.97 5.96 -12.87
CA GLN A 86 0.06 7.09 -12.69
C GLN A 86 0.79 8.37 -12.21
N TYR A 87 1.75 8.22 -11.30
CA TYR A 87 2.44 9.35 -10.68
C TYR A 87 3.85 9.61 -11.22
N ILE A 88 4.26 8.93 -12.30
CA ILE A 88 5.61 9.05 -12.88
C ILE A 88 5.99 10.50 -13.20
N ARG A 89 5.00 11.29 -13.65
CA ARG A 89 5.14 12.70 -14.06
C ARG A 89 5.39 13.67 -12.92
N ASN A 90 5.00 13.27 -11.71
CA ASN A 90 5.17 14.09 -10.52
C ASN A 90 6.61 14.05 -10.00
N PHE A 91 7.44 13.13 -10.51
CA PHE A 91 8.86 13.13 -10.21
C PHE A 91 9.55 14.37 -10.79
N ASP A 92 10.35 15.03 -9.94
CA ASP A 92 11.06 16.23 -10.31
C ASP A 92 12.57 16.09 -10.07
N PRO A 93 13.37 15.91 -11.14
CA PRO A 93 14.82 15.80 -11.05
C PRO A 93 15.48 17.01 -10.35
N GLU A 94 14.85 18.17 -10.36
CA GLU A 94 15.38 19.36 -9.67
C GLU A 94 15.20 19.29 -8.14
N LYS A 95 14.15 18.60 -7.67
CA LYS A 95 13.87 18.44 -6.24
C LYS A 95 14.52 17.20 -5.64
N SER A 96 14.65 16.13 -6.42
CA SER A 96 15.26 14.87 -5.98
C SER A 96 16.04 14.22 -7.11
N LYS A 97 17.29 13.86 -6.84
CA LYS A 97 18.14 13.07 -7.74
C LYS A 97 18.02 11.55 -7.49
N ASN A 98 17.07 11.12 -6.66
CA ASN A 98 16.89 9.71 -6.29
C ASN A 98 15.49 9.21 -6.66
N PRO A 99 15.28 8.76 -7.92
CA PRO A 99 14.01 8.18 -8.33
C PRO A 99 13.71 6.87 -7.59
N PHE A 100 14.72 6.06 -7.25
CA PHE A 100 14.51 4.82 -6.50
C PHE A 100 13.78 5.06 -5.18
N ALA A 101 14.22 6.03 -4.38
CA ALA A 101 13.58 6.36 -3.10
C ALA A 101 12.15 6.89 -3.31
N TYR A 102 11.95 7.74 -4.31
CA TYR A 102 10.63 8.30 -4.65
C TYR A 102 9.62 7.20 -4.99
N PHE A 103 9.97 6.30 -5.92
CA PHE A 103 9.06 5.23 -6.33
C PHE A 103 8.91 4.14 -5.27
N THR A 104 9.93 3.88 -4.45
CA THR A 104 9.80 3.00 -3.28
C THR A 104 8.71 3.50 -2.32
N GLN A 105 8.62 4.82 -2.09
CA GLN A 105 7.57 5.42 -1.26
C GLN A 105 6.18 5.27 -1.88
N ILE A 106 6.05 5.50 -3.19
CA ILE A 106 4.78 5.34 -3.91
C ILE A 106 4.24 3.91 -3.74
N ILE A 107 5.10 2.92 -4.00
CA ILE A 107 4.74 1.49 -3.87
C ILE A 107 4.38 1.16 -2.42
N TYR A 108 5.16 1.64 -1.45
CA TYR A 108 4.89 1.41 -0.04
C TYR A 108 3.49 1.89 0.38
N PHE A 109 3.11 3.11 -0.03
CA PHE A 109 1.78 3.63 0.29
C PHE A 109 0.67 2.93 -0.50
N ALA A 110 0.93 2.47 -1.72
CA ALA A 110 -0.01 1.63 -2.47
C ALA A 110 -0.28 0.31 -1.74
N PHE A 111 0.74 -0.37 -1.23
CA PHE A 111 0.59 -1.61 -0.44
C PHE A 111 -0.25 -1.37 0.81
N ILE A 112 0.02 -0.29 1.55
CA ILE A 112 -0.79 0.07 2.72
C ILE A 112 -2.26 0.29 2.35
N ARG A 113 -2.54 0.98 1.25
CA ARG A 113 -3.92 1.20 0.77
C ARG A 113 -4.59 -0.12 0.41
N ARG A 114 -3.89 -1.04 -0.26
CA ARG A 114 -4.43 -2.38 -0.59
C ARG A 114 -4.77 -3.16 0.67
N ILE A 115 -3.86 -3.23 1.65
CA ILE A 115 -4.11 -3.88 2.94
C ILE A 115 -5.34 -3.27 3.65
N GLN A 116 -5.50 -1.95 3.62
CA GLN A 116 -6.66 -1.29 4.23
C GLN A 116 -7.96 -1.63 3.51
N LYS A 117 -7.94 -1.70 2.18
CA LYS A 117 -9.09 -2.11 1.35
C LYS A 117 -9.50 -3.55 1.68
N GLU A 118 -8.55 -4.48 1.74
CA GLU A 118 -8.80 -5.89 2.08
C GLU A 118 -9.33 -6.05 3.51
N LYS A 119 -8.74 -5.35 4.48
CA LYS A 119 -9.27 -5.33 5.87
C LYS A 119 -10.70 -4.81 5.93
N LYS A 120 -11.05 -3.80 5.14
CA LYS A 120 -12.42 -3.29 5.06
C LYS A 120 -13.38 -4.33 4.44
N GLN A 121 -12.96 -5.04 3.40
CA GLN A 121 -13.79 -6.10 2.81
C GLN A 121 -14.00 -7.27 3.78
N LEU A 122 -12.95 -7.68 4.48
CA LEU A 122 -13.04 -8.71 5.52
C LEU A 122 -13.99 -8.29 6.65
N TYR A 123 -13.92 -7.03 7.08
CA TYR A 123 -14.84 -6.47 8.06
C TYR A 123 -16.30 -6.55 7.59
N ILE A 124 -16.60 -6.16 6.34
CA ILE A 124 -17.96 -6.25 5.78
C ILE A 124 -18.43 -7.70 5.81
N LYS A 125 -17.60 -8.64 5.33
CA LYS A 125 -17.91 -10.08 5.34
C LYS A 125 -18.25 -10.58 6.74
N TYR A 126 -17.41 -10.26 7.73
CA TYR A 126 -17.62 -10.70 9.11
C TYR A 126 -18.86 -10.07 9.75
N LYS A 127 -19.13 -8.79 9.49
CA LYS A 127 -20.37 -8.16 9.98
C LYS A 127 -21.62 -8.75 9.35
N THR A 128 -21.56 -9.07 8.07
CA THR A 128 -22.66 -9.76 7.37
C THR A 128 -22.89 -11.15 7.98
N MET A 129 -21.84 -11.92 8.24
CA MET A 129 -21.93 -13.24 8.90
C MET A 129 -22.53 -13.15 10.32
N ASP A 130 -22.10 -12.18 11.12
CA ASP A 130 -22.63 -11.90 12.46
C ASP A 130 -24.14 -11.61 12.44
N THR A 131 -24.58 -10.76 11.50
CA THR A 131 -26.02 -10.45 11.32
C THR A 131 -26.81 -11.69 10.89
N PHE A 132 -26.31 -12.48 9.95
CA PHE A 132 -27.00 -13.71 9.50
C PHE A 132 -27.08 -14.77 10.59
N GLY A 133 -26.02 -14.96 11.38
CA GLY A 133 -26.05 -15.87 12.52
C GLY A 133 -27.13 -15.48 13.53
N THR A 134 -27.24 -14.19 13.82
CA THR A 134 -28.30 -13.66 14.71
C THR A 134 -29.71 -13.88 14.13
N LEU A 135 -29.89 -13.78 12.81
CA LEU A 135 -31.19 -14.03 12.17
C LEU A 135 -31.58 -15.51 12.22
N ASN A 136 -30.64 -16.43 12.04
CA ASN A 136 -30.90 -17.87 12.11
C ASN A 136 -31.36 -18.32 13.50
N ASP A 137 -30.86 -17.69 14.57
CA ASP A 137 -31.36 -17.94 15.94
C ASP A 137 -32.85 -17.57 16.11
N ASN A 138 -33.41 -16.77 15.21
CA ASN A 138 -34.81 -16.34 15.21
C ASN A 138 -35.69 -17.07 14.16
N VAL A 139 -35.16 -18.08 13.46
CA VAL A 139 -35.93 -18.89 12.51
C VAL A 139 -36.58 -20.06 13.26
N GLU A 140 -37.91 -20.07 13.33
CA GLU A 140 -38.65 -21.25 13.81
C GLU A 140 -38.59 -22.36 12.75
N VAL A 141 -38.01 -23.50 13.14
CA VAL A 141 -38.06 -24.72 12.35
C VAL A 141 -39.43 -25.36 12.58
N SER A 142 -40.18 -25.64 11.50
CA SER A 142 -41.48 -26.30 11.58
C SER A 142 -41.37 -27.66 12.28
N GLU A 143 -42.31 -27.98 13.17
CA GLU A 143 -42.38 -29.28 13.88
C GLU A 143 -42.43 -30.50 12.94
N HIS A 144 -42.81 -30.31 11.67
CA HIS A 144 -42.86 -31.39 10.67
C HIS A 144 -41.55 -31.56 9.88
N ASP A 145 -40.56 -30.68 10.09
CA ASP A 145 -39.27 -30.75 9.44
C ASP A 145 -38.28 -31.56 10.31
N LYS A 146 -38.06 -32.83 9.94
CA LYS A 146 -37.20 -33.77 10.69
C LYS A 146 -35.70 -33.62 10.38
N ALA A 147 -35.32 -32.66 9.52
CA ALA A 147 -33.94 -32.45 9.13
C ALA A 147 -33.18 -31.66 10.21
N HIS A 148 -32.08 -32.23 10.72
CA HIS A 148 -31.12 -31.48 11.51
C HIS A 148 -30.28 -30.61 10.58
N TYR A 149 -30.57 -29.31 10.56
CA TYR A 149 -29.74 -28.32 9.89
C TYR A 149 -28.71 -27.78 10.88
N ASP A 150 -27.42 -28.01 10.64
CA ASP A 150 -26.37 -27.29 11.33
C ASP A 150 -26.21 -25.91 10.70
N TYR A 151 -26.77 -24.89 11.35
CA TYR A 151 -26.69 -23.50 10.91
C TYR A 151 -25.37 -22.83 11.31
N ASN A 152 -24.50 -23.48 12.10
CA ASN A 152 -23.22 -22.91 12.49
C ASN A 152 -22.19 -23.06 11.37
N THR A 153 -21.98 -21.98 10.62
CA THR A 153 -21.04 -21.96 9.50
C THR A 153 -19.57 -21.82 9.95
N LEU A 154 -19.31 -21.61 11.24
CA LEU A 154 -17.97 -21.36 11.79
C LEU A 154 -17.76 -22.18 13.07
N SER A 155 -16.55 -22.71 13.22
CA SER A 155 -16.10 -23.30 14.49
C SER A 155 -15.99 -22.24 15.60
N PRO A 156 -16.02 -22.64 16.89
CA PRO A 156 -15.87 -21.72 18.01
C PRO A 156 -14.63 -20.81 17.90
N ASP A 157 -13.48 -21.37 17.51
CA ASP A 157 -12.24 -20.61 17.34
C ASP A 157 -12.33 -19.60 16.20
N GLN A 158 -12.97 -19.96 15.08
CA GLN A 158 -13.19 -19.03 13.97
C GLN A 158 -14.12 -17.88 14.37
N LYS A 159 -15.16 -18.18 15.16
CA LYS A 159 -16.08 -17.17 15.69
C LYS A 159 -15.38 -16.21 16.66
N ALA A 160 -14.51 -16.72 17.54
CA ALA A 160 -13.70 -15.88 18.43
C ALA A 160 -12.78 -14.94 17.64
N ASN A 161 -12.02 -15.47 16.68
CA ASN A 161 -11.15 -14.67 15.81
C ASN A 161 -11.91 -13.61 15.01
N MET A 162 -13.13 -13.93 14.56
CA MET A 162 -14.02 -12.99 13.87
C MET A 162 -14.38 -11.80 14.77
N TYR A 163 -14.85 -12.05 15.99
CA TYR A 163 -15.24 -10.99 16.92
C TYR A 163 -14.06 -10.13 17.37
N ASP A 164 -12.92 -10.76 17.64
CA ASP A 164 -11.68 -10.02 17.96
C ASP A 164 -11.26 -9.10 16.81
N PHE A 165 -11.36 -9.57 15.57
CA PHE A 165 -11.08 -8.75 14.40
C PHE A 165 -12.06 -7.57 14.30
N ILE A 166 -13.37 -7.80 14.42
CA ILE A 166 -14.40 -6.75 14.35
C ILE A 166 -14.11 -5.67 15.41
N LYS A 167 -13.91 -6.08 16.66
CA LYS A 167 -13.62 -5.17 17.77
C LYS A 167 -12.37 -4.32 17.50
N ASN A 168 -11.27 -4.96 17.11
CA ASN A 168 -10.01 -4.28 16.80
C ASN A 168 -10.16 -3.29 15.63
N PHE A 169 -10.92 -3.68 14.60
CA PHE A 169 -11.18 -2.83 13.44
C PHE A 169 -12.01 -1.58 13.82
N GLU A 170 -13.07 -1.75 14.61
CA GLU A 170 -13.92 -0.66 15.08
C GLU A 170 -13.17 0.29 16.02
N GLU A 171 -12.39 -0.24 16.97
CA GLU A 171 -11.55 0.57 17.84
C GLU A 171 -10.52 1.39 17.03
N THR A 172 -9.87 0.77 16.05
CA THR A 172 -8.93 1.47 15.16
C THR A 172 -9.62 2.59 14.40
N LYS A 173 -10.85 2.36 13.93
CA LYS A 173 -11.67 3.37 13.24
C LYS A 173 -12.04 4.53 14.17
N LYS A 174 -12.45 4.25 15.42
CA LYS A 174 -12.77 5.26 16.45
C LYS A 174 -11.52 6.09 16.83
N ARG A 175 -10.37 5.46 17.03
CA ARG A 175 -9.11 6.17 17.32
C ARG A 175 -8.71 7.11 16.18
N LYS A 176 -8.96 6.73 14.92
CA LYS A 176 -8.70 7.58 13.74
C LYS A 176 -9.69 8.75 13.62
N SER A 177 -10.94 8.63 14.08
CA SER A 177 -11.88 9.76 14.07
C SER A 177 -11.58 10.78 15.15
N ILE A 178 -11.11 10.34 16.33
CA ILE A 178 -10.75 11.23 17.45
C ILE A 178 -9.50 12.07 17.12
N LYS A 179 -8.53 11.50 16.41
CA LYS A 179 -7.28 12.20 16.04
C LYS A 179 -7.40 13.23 14.92
N LYS A 180 -8.59 13.43 14.34
CA LYS A 180 -8.84 14.50 13.37
C LYS A 180 -9.28 15.77 14.10
N GLU A 181 -8.37 16.41 14.83
CA GLU A 181 -8.57 17.82 15.17
C GLU A 181 -8.54 18.65 13.87
N PRO A 182 -9.37 19.70 13.75
CA PRO A 182 -9.36 20.54 12.55
C PRO A 182 -7.97 21.16 12.37
N PRO A 183 -7.49 21.34 11.12
CA PRO A 183 -6.22 22.03 10.90
C PRO A 183 -6.32 23.43 11.52
N LYS A 184 -5.37 23.77 12.41
CA LYS A 184 -5.28 25.10 13.02
C LYS A 184 -5.44 26.17 11.95
N SER A 185 -6.30 27.15 12.19
CA SER A 185 -6.54 28.21 11.21
C SER A 185 -5.22 28.96 10.96
N LYS A 186 -5.07 29.57 9.76
CA LYS A 186 -3.86 30.33 9.43
C LYS A 186 -3.56 31.39 10.51
N LEU A 187 -4.58 32.00 11.12
CA LEU A 187 -4.45 32.95 12.23
C LEU A 187 -3.86 32.34 13.51
N GLU A 188 -4.26 31.12 13.87
CA GLU A 188 -3.75 30.43 15.07
C GLU A 188 -2.28 30.03 14.94
N MET A 189 -1.78 29.91 13.71
CA MET A 189 -0.38 29.65 13.42
C MET A 189 0.49 30.91 13.56
N TYR A 190 -0.09 32.11 13.41
CA TYR A 190 0.60 33.40 13.57
C TYR A 190 0.49 34.00 14.99
N MET A 191 -0.54 33.64 15.75
CA MET A 191 -0.76 34.15 17.11
C MET A 191 -0.13 33.30 18.22
N GLY A 192 0.61 32.25 17.88
CA GLY A 192 1.38 31.45 18.83
C GLY A 192 2.77 32.03 19.08
N VAL A 193 2.84 33.09 19.89
CA VAL A 193 4.03 33.48 20.68
C VAL A 193 3.70 33.20 22.14
#